data_AF-A0A937IX57-F1
#
_entry.id   AF-A0A937IX57-F1
#
_cell.length_a   1.000
_cell.length_b   1.000
_cell.length_c   1.000
_cell.angle_alpha   90.00
_cell.angle_beta   90.00
_cell.angle_gamma   90.00
#
_symmetry.space_group_name_H-M   'P 1'
#
loop_
_entity.id
_entity.type
_entity.pdbx_description
1 polymer ?
#
loop_
_entity_poly.entity_id
_entity_poly.type
_entity_poly.pdbx_seq_one_letter_code
_entity_poly.pdbx_strand_id
1 'polypeptide(L)'
;MIKITENAKTQALQLMRDDGNEGYFIRVAVKGGGCSGLMYELTFDNSLNENDKSFTDNGVEVVVDKKSFLYLVGTTLDFSGGLNGKGFVFSNPNADRTCGCGESFSL
;
A
#
# COMPACT_ATOMS: atom_id res chain seq x y z
N MET A 1 -11.37 -3.11 4.66
CA MET A 1 -10.06 -3.76 4.44
C MET A 1 -9.39 -3.12 3.23
N ILE A 2 -8.08 -3.25 3.08
CA ILE A 2 -7.37 -2.82 1.85
C ILE A 2 -7.54 -3.93 0.82
N LYS A 3 -7.68 -3.56 -0.46
CA LYS A 3 -7.82 -4.49 -1.59
C LYS A 3 -6.57 -4.50 -2.46
N ILE A 4 -6.18 -5.66 -2.96
CA ILE A 4 -4.99 -5.84 -3.81
C ILE A 4 -5.47 -6.29 -5.19
N THR A 5 -5.10 -5.61 -6.27
CA THR A 5 -5.41 -6.10 -7.62
C THR A 5 -4.51 -7.26 -8.02
N GLU A 6 -4.89 -8.02 -9.04
CA GLU A 6 -4.04 -9.09 -9.60
C GLU A 6 -2.70 -8.56 -10.13
N ASN A 7 -2.67 -7.34 -10.66
CA ASN A 7 -1.44 -6.68 -11.12
C ASN A 7 -0.52 -6.36 -9.94
N ALA A 8 -1.07 -5.76 -8.87
CA ALA A 8 -0.32 -5.44 -7.66
C ALA A 8 0.26 -6.68 -7.00
N LYS A 9 -0.54 -7.74 -6.87
CA LYS A 9 -0.09 -9.05 -6.40
C LYS A 9 1.08 -9.58 -7.22
N THR A 10 0.90 -9.66 -8.54
CA THR A 10 1.89 -10.26 -9.44
C THR A 10 3.21 -9.51 -9.33
N GLN A 11 3.15 -8.18 -9.32
CA GLN A 11 4.35 -7.37 -9.18
C GLN A 11 4.97 -7.47 -7.78
N ALA A 12 4.18 -7.45 -6.70
CA ALA A 12 4.69 -7.57 -5.34
C ALA A 12 5.44 -8.89 -5.14
N LEU A 13 4.85 -10.01 -5.57
CA LEU A 13 5.51 -11.32 -5.50
C LEU A 13 6.78 -11.38 -6.35
N GLN A 14 6.81 -10.70 -7.49
CA GLN A 14 8.02 -10.61 -8.31
C GLN A 14 9.13 -9.82 -7.59
N LEU A 15 8.82 -8.64 -7.06
CA LEU A 15 9.79 -7.80 -6.34
C LEU A 15 10.31 -8.51 -5.09
N MET A 16 9.44 -9.18 -4.33
CA MET A 16 9.85 -9.99 -3.18
C MET A 16 10.83 -11.09 -3.59
N ARG A 17 10.58 -11.79 -4.71
CA ARG A 17 11.50 -12.82 -5.22
C ARG A 17 12.84 -12.24 -5.67
N ASP A 18 12.80 -11.16 -6.43
CA ASP A 18 14.01 -10.52 -6.98
C ASP A 18 14.94 -10.00 -5.86
N ASP A 19 14.36 -9.53 -4.75
CA ASP A 19 15.11 -9.05 -3.58
C ASP A 19 15.44 -10.16 -2.56
N GLY A 20 15.10 -11.44 -2.84
CA GLY A 20 15.32 -12.56 -1.93
C GLY A 20 14.44 -12.57 -0.68
N ASN A 21 13.35 -11.80 -0.69
CA ASN A 21 12.37 -11.63 0.39
C ASN A 21 11.15 -12.56 0.20
N GLU A 22 11.38 -13.81 -0.24
CA GLU A 22 10.30 -14.77 -0.44
C GLU A 22 9.55 -15.05 0.86
N GLY A 23 8.21 -15.01 0.79
CA GLY A 23 7.35 -15.20 1.96
C GLY A 23 7.13 -13.95 2.82
N TYR A 24 7.68 -12.80 2.42
CA TYR A 24 7.34 -11.52 3.03
C TYR A 24 5.90 -11.11 2.68
N PHE A 25 5.33 -10.20 3.45
CA PHE A 25 4.02 -9.62 3.23
C PHE A 25 4.12 -8.15 2.78
N ILE A 26 3.04 -7.63 2.22
CA ILE A 26 2.94 -6.20 1.89
C ILE A 26 2.62 -5.44 3.17
N ARG A 27 3.46 -4.50 3.56
CA ARG A 27 3.17 -3.55 4.64
C ARG A 27 2.79 -2.19 4.05
N VAL A 28 1.63 -1.68 4.42
CA VAL A 28 1.15 -0.35 4.04
C VAL A 28 1.03 0.54 5.27
N ALA A 29 1.54 1.77 5.20
CA ALA A 29 1.44 2.76 6.27
C ALA A 29 1.08 4.14 5.71
N VAL A 30 0.67 5.04 6.61
CA VAL A 30 0.51 6.47 6.34
C VAL A 30 1.50 7.25 7.19
N LYS A 31 2.26 8.15 6.54
CA LYS A 31 3.17 9.08 7.21
C LYS A 31 2.75 10.52 6.96
N GLY A 32 3.05 11.40 7.91
CA GLY A 32 2.91 12.84 7.68
C GLY A 32 3.97 13.33 6.71
N GLY A 33 3.57 14.16 5.74
CA GLY A 33 4.46 14.78 4.75
C GLY A 33 3.83 14.90 3.36
N GLY A 34 4.67 15.16 2.35
CA GLY A 34 4.23 15.34 0.98
C GLY A 34 3.46 16.66 0.73
N CYS A 35 3.07 16.89 -0.52
CA CYS A 35 2.39 18.13 -0.92
C CYS A 35 1.00 18.30 -0.29
N SER A 36 0.36 17.20 0.12
CA SER A 36 -1.01 17.18 0.63
C SER A 36 -1.11 16.86 2.13
N GLY A 37 0.02 16.66 2.81
CA GLY A 37 0.10 16.51 4.27
C GLY A 37 0.16 15.06 4.77
N LEU A 38 -0.36 14.09 3.99
CA LEU A 38 -0.21 12.66 4.25
C LEU A 38 0.40 11.95 3.04
N MET A 39 1.21 10.92 3.28
CA MET A 39 1.83 10.08 2.25
C MET A 39 1.57 8.61 2.51
N TYR A 40 1.37 7.86 1.43
CA TYR A 40 1.37 6.40 1.49
C TYR A 40 2.79 5.88 1.56
N GLU A 41 3.00 4.83 2.34
CA GLU A 41 4.25 4.07 2.35
C GLU A 41 3.95 2.60 2.12
N LEU A 42 4.70 1.98 1.20
CA LEU A 42 4.65 0.55 0.89
C LEU A 42 6.02 -0.04 1.12
N THR A 43 6.09 -1.12 1.89
CA THR A 43 7.29 -1.91 2.12
C THR A 43 6.97 -3.40 2.07
N PHE A 44 7.99 -4.23 1.92
CA PHE A 44 7.87 -5.67 2.14
C PHE A 44 8.55 -6.01 3.47
N ASP A 45 7.85 -6.74 4.32
CA ASP A 45 8.30 -7.03 5.68
C ASP A 45 7.92 -8.47 6.06
N ASN A 46 8.56 -9.00 7.09
CA ASN A 46 8.33 -10.32 7.67
C ASN A 46 8.08 -10.27 9.19
N SER A 47 8.02 -9.08 9.78
CA SER A 47 7.85 -8.89 11.23
C SER A 47 6.49 -8.27 11.55
N LEU A 48 5.64 -9.01 12.29
CA LEU A 48 4.36 -8.52 12.80
C LEU A 48 4.54 -7.83 14.15
N ASN A 49 3.89 -6.67 14.32
CA ASN A 49 3.83 -5.93 15.57
C ASN A 49 2.47 -6.11 16.27
N GLU A 50 2.42 -5.92 17.57
CA GLU A 50 1.19 -6.02 18.40
C GLU A 50 0.05 -5.08 17.97
N ASN A 51 0.39 -4.00 17.28
CA ASN A 51 -0.55 -2.97 16.83
C ASN A 51 -0.84 -3.05 15.33
N ASP A 52 -0.42 -4.13 14.68
CA ASP A 52 -0.77 -4.40 13.31
C ASP A 52 -2.16 -5.02 13.18
N LYS A 53 -2.76 -4.78 12.03
CA LYS A 53 -3.84 -5.58 11.46
C LYS A 53 -3.30 -6.26 10.22
N SER A 54 -3.38 -7.59 10.19
CA SER A 54 -3.13 -8.38 8.99
C SER A 54 -4.43 -8.87 8.39
N PHE A 55 -4.46 -8.98 7.06
CA PHE A 55 -5.51 -9.66 6.32
C PHE A 55 -4.96 -10.17 5.00
N THR A 56 -5.56 -11.24 4.48
CA THR A 56 -5.22 -11.79 3.17
C THR A 56 -6.21 -11.28 2.13
N ASP A 57 -5.71 -10.77 1.01
CA ASP A 57 -6.51 -10.39 -0.15
C ASP A 57 -5.79 -10.85 -1.42
N ASN A 58 -6.53 -11.49 -2.34
CA ASN A 58 -5.99 -12.10 -3.56
C ASN A 58 -4.77 -13.04 -3.35
N GLY A 59 -4.68 -13.67 -2.17
CA GLY A 59 -3.60 -14.60 -1.82
C GLY A 59 -2.29 -13.94 -1.41
N VAL A 60 -2.32 -12.63 -1.13
CA VAL A 60 -1.19 -11.88 -0.56
C VAL A 60 -1.58 -11.43 0.85
N GLU A 61 -0.66 -11.57 1.80
CA GLU A 61 -0.83 -11.00 3.14
C GLU A 61 -0.51 -9.51 3.12
N VAL A 62 -1.42 -8.73 3.71
CA VAL A 62 -1.32 -7.27 3.82
C VAL A 62 -1.36 -6.90 5.29
N VAL A 63 -0.38 -6.12 5.72
CA VAL A 63 -0.19 -5.68 7.09
C VAL A 63 -0.23 -4.16 7.17
N VAL A 64 -0.96 -3.63 8.13
CA VAL A 64 -1.12 -2.19 8.35
C VAL A 64 -1.26 -1.90 9.84
N ASP A 65 -0.56 -0.89 10.34
CA ASP A 65 -0.70 -0.50 11.74
C ASP A 65 -2.10 0.11 12.01
N LYS A 66 -2.59 -0.02 13.25
CA LYS A 66 -3.93 0.44 13.63
C LYS A 66 -4.19 1.93 13.33
N LYS A 67 -3.18 2.81 13.40
CA LYS A 67 -3.36 4.24 13.12
C LYS A 67 -3.55 4.45 11.62
N SER A 68 -2.66 3.88 10.81
CA SER A 68 -2.76 3.93 9.35
C SER A 68 -4.05 3.30 8.82
N PHE A 69 -4.53 2.23 9.45
CA PHE A 69 -5.73 1.52 9.02
C PHE A 69 -6.97 2.43 8.93
N LEU A 70 -7.09 3.43 9.81
CA LEU A 70 -8.22 4.37 9.81
C LEU A 70 -8.26 5.21 8.53
N TYR A 71 -7.10 5.52 7.95
CA TYR A 71 -6.96 6.31 6.74
C TYR A 71 -7.07 5.48 5.45
N LEU A 72 -6.87 4.16 5.55
CA LEU A 72 -6.72 3.25 4.42
C LEU A 72 -7.89 2.28 4.25
N VAL A 73 -8.93 2.40 5.07
CA VAL A 73 -10.07 1.49 5.00
C VAL A 73 -10.80 1.64 3.66
N GLY A 74 -10.87 0.56 2.89
CA GLY A 74 -11.50 0.59 1.55
C GLY A 74 -10.55 0.98 0.43
N THR A 75 -9.29 1.32 0.73
CA THR A 75 -8.27 1.60 -0.28
C THR A 75 -7.97 0.38 -1.14
N THR A 76 -7.78 0.60 -2.44
CA THR A 76 -7.28 -0.42 -3.37
C THR A 76 -5.84 -0.08 -3.76
N LEU A 77 -4.95 -1.08 -3.68
CA LEU A 77 -3.59 -1.04 -4.18
C LEU A 77 -3.53 -1.75 -5.53
N ASP A 78 -3.17 -1.00 -6.56
CA ASP A 78 -2.94 -1.49 -7.92
C ASP A 78 -1.46 -1.32 -8.31
N PHE A 79 -1.05 -1.94 -9.41
CA PHE A 79 0.23 -1.68 -10.04
C PHE A 79 0.02 -1.36 -11.51
N SER A 80 0.29 -0.11 -11.88
CA SER A 80 0.02 0.39 -13.23
C SER A 80 1.07 1.41 -13.69
N GLY A 81 1.12 1.63 -15.00
CA GLY A 81 2.02 2.56 -15.67
C GLY A 81 1.37 3.92 -15.94
N GLY A 82 0.89 4.59 -14.90
CA GLY A 82 0.27 5.92 -15.04
C GLY A 82 1.22 6.98 -15.64
N LEU A 83 0.75 8.22 -15.75
CA LEU A 83 1.49 9.35 -16.34
C LEU A 83 2.88 9.59 -15.72
N ASN A 84 3.10 9.13 -14.49
CA ASN A 84 4.35 9.28 -13.74
C ASN A 84 5.26 8.05 -13.77
N GLY A 85 4.93 7.03 -14.58
CA GLY A 85 5.69 5.79 -14.71
C GLY A 85 5.00 4.56 -14.13
N LYS A 86 5.68 3.42 -14.21
CA LYS A 86 5.23 2.12 -13.68
C LYS A 86 5.45 2.09 -12.18
N GLY A 87 4.37 1.95 -11.41
CA GLY A 87 4.45 1.98 -9.96
C GLY A 87 3.21 1.44 -9.28
N PHE A 88 3.29 1.31 -7.97
CA PHE A 88 2.14 1.03 -7.15
C PHE A 88 1.26 2.27 -7.06
N VAL A 89 -0.06 2.08 -7.22
CA VAL A 89 -1.05 3.16 -7.24
C VAL A 89 -2.09 2.89 -6.17
N PHE A 90 -2.32 3.88 -5.32
CA PHE A 90 -3.34 3.84 -4.28
C PHE A 90 -4.60 4.55 -4.75
N SER A 91 -5.72 3.82 -4.74
CA SER A 91 -7.06 4.40 -4.89
C SER A 91 -7.75 4.40 -3.52
N ASN A 92 -7.69 5.53 -2.83
CA ASN A 92 -8.22 5.70 -1.48
C ASN A 92 -9.56 6.45 -1.52
N PRO A 93 -10.69 5.78 -1.19
CA PRO A 93 -12.00 6.45 -1.20
C PRO A 93 -12.17 7.48 -0.07
N ASN A 94 -11.25 7.52 0.90
CA ASN A 94 -11.28 8.47 2.01
C ASN A 94 -10.48 9.75 1.72
N ALA A 95 -9.77 9.83 0.59
CA ALA A 95 -8.96 10.99 0.25
C ALA A 95 -9.80 12.10 -0.39
N ASP A 96 -9.80 13.29 0.21
CA ASP A 96 -10.45 14.49 -0.32
C ASP A 96 -9.71 15.04 -1.56
N ARG A 97 -8.37 14.99 -1.52
CA ARG A 97 -7.50 15.38 -2.62
C ARG A 97 -6.30 14.45 -2.69
N THR A 98 -5.85 14.18 -3.91
CA THR A 98 -4.66 13.39 -4.20
C THR A 98 -3.68 14.22 -5.02
N CYS A 99 -2.40 14.17 -4.67
CA CYS A 99 -1.34 14.85 -5.41
C CYS A 99 -1.21 14.25 -6.82
N GLY A 100 -0.71 15.03 -7.79
CA GLY A 100 -0.56 14.59 -9.18
C GLY A 100 0.32 13.34 -9.37
N CYS A 101 1.23 13.04 -8.43
CA CYS A 101 2.01 11.81 -8.43
C CYS A 101 1.28 10.60 -7.83
N GLY A 102 0.18 10.79 -7.10
CA GLY A 102 -0.59 9.72 -6.45
C GLY A 102 -0.04 9.24 -5.10
N GLU A 103 1.12 9.73 -4.66
CA GLU A 103 1.81 9.24 -3.45
C GLU A 103 1.37 9.98 -2.16
N SER A 104 0.70 11.12 -2.30
CA SER A 104 0.27 11.97 -1.19
C SER A 104 -1.19 12.37 -1.32
N PHE A 105 -1.87 12.53 -0.19
CA PHE A 105 -3.28 12.84 -0.10
C PHE A 105 -3.62 13.72 1.10
N SER A 106 -4.83 14.28 1.10
CA SER A 106 -5.47 14.92 2.26
C SER A 106 -6.82 14.26 2.54
N LEU A 107 -7.35 14.48 3.73
CA LEU A 107 -8.69 14.08 4.18
C LEU A 107 -9.59 15.29 4.34
#